data_AF-A0A4Q1K9W7-F1
#
_entry.id   AF-A0A4Q1K9W7-F1
#
_cell.length_a   1.000
_cell.length_b   1.000
_cell.length_c   1.000
_cell.angle_alpha   90.00
_cell.angle_beta   90.00
_cell.angle_gamma   90.00
#
_symmetry.space_group_name_H-M   'P 1'
#
loop_
_entity.id
_entity.type
_entity.pdbx_description
1 polymer ?
#
loop_
_entity_poly.entity_id
_entity_poly.type
_entity_poly.pdbx_seq_one_letter_code
_entity_poly.pdbx_strand_id
1 'polypeptide(L)'
;MQLTQQEFDGADCWRALAKAGNYEAAATLQLEFINKGKVRNLTSLYWHVGQLFALDNKIEKAIHYMQKTQTVFTKWLGGEEGKTWYYFTKATMAFLQRDRATFNRILLKWERKFPKDKNYIELTRLDKNWELPYRQATLNS
;
A
#
# COMPACT_ATOMS: atom_id res chain seq x y z
N MET A 1 0.26 3.06 -29.60
CA MET A 1 1.47 2.79 -28.81
C MET A 1 1.04 2.50 -27.38
N GLN A 2 1.43 1.37 -26.78
CA GLN A 2 1.14 1.10 -25.36
C GLN A 2 2.15 1.83 -24.48
N LEU A 3 1.68 2.50 -23.42
CA LEU A 3 2.51 3.18 -22.43
C LEU A 3 3.45 2.19 -21.72
N THR A 4 4.66 2.63 -21.43
CA THR A 4 5.55 2.00 -20.44
C THR A 4 4.99 2.23 -19.03
N GLN A 5 5.39 1.39 -18.06
CA GLN A 5 4.96 1.61 -16.67
C GLN A 5 5.42 2.98 -16.13
N GLN A 6 6.59 3.48 -16.54
CA GLN A 6 7.07 4.79 -16.09
C GLN A 6 6.18 5.93 -16.60
N GLU A 7 5.75 5.88 -17.86
CA GLU A 7 4.81 6.84 -18.42
C GLU A 7 3.43 6.71 -17.77
N PHE A 8 2.98 5.47 -17.53
CA PHE A 8 1.73 5.20 -16.83
C PHE A 8 1.75 5.68 -15.35
N ASP A 9 2.91 5.63 -14.71
CA ASP A 9 3.13 6.17 -13.38
C ASP A 9 3.34 7.70 -13.37
N GLY A 10 3.25 8.37 -14.51
CA GLY A 10 3.25 9.83 -14.59
C GLY A 10 2.04 10.49 -13.88
N ALA A 11 2.12 11.81 -13.71
CA ALA A 11 1.07 12.59 -13.03
C ALA A 11 -0.28 12.58 -13.77
N ASP A 12 -0.27 12.46 -15.10
CA ASP A 12 -1.46 12.62 -15.96
C ASP A 12 -2.29 11.34 -16.14
N CYS A 13 -1.95 10.25 -15.45
CA CYS A 13 -2.66 8.96 -15.54
C CYS A 13 -3.50 8.71 -14.27
N TRP A 14 -3.38 7.54 -13.65
CA TRP A 14 -4.16 7.16 -12.47
C TRP A 14 -3.93 8.09 -11.27
N ARG A 15 -2.76 8.75 -11.21
CA ARG A 15 -2.44 9.74 -10.17
C ARG A 15 -3.32 10.99 -10.26
N ALA A 16 -3.70 11.44 -11.46
CA ALA A 16 -4.63 12.56 -11.64
C ALA A 16 -6.03 12.21 -11.10
N LEU A 17 -6.52 11.01 -11.41
CA LEU A 17 -7.79 10.50 -10.88
C LEU A 17 -7.76 10.42 -9.35
N ALA A 18 -6.69 9.88 -8.77
CA ALA A 18 -6.53 9.79 -7.33
C ALA A 18 -6.48 11.18 -6.66
N LYS A 19 -5.79 12.15 -7.27
CA LYS A 19 -5.73 13.54 -6.78
C LYS A 19 -7.11 14.22 -6.80
N ALA A 20 -7.94 13.89 -7.78
CA ALA A 20 -9.34 14.34 -7.85
C ALA A 20 -10.29 13.58 -6.89
N GLY A 21 -9.78 12.63 -6.10
CA GLY A 21 -10.58 11.80 -5.19
C GLY A 21 -11.30 10.61 -5.87
N ASN A 22 -11.07 10.38 -7.16
CA ASN A 22 -11.66 9.28 -7.92
C ASN A 22 -10.86 7.98 -7.75
N TYR A 23 -10.78 7.49 -6.50
CA TYR A 23 -9.87 6.40 -6.15
C TYR A 23 -10.23 5.06 -6.81
N GLU A 24 -11.51 4.70 -6.89
CA GLU A 24 -11.91 3.46 -7.60
C GLU A 24 -11.57 3.52 -9.08
N ALA A 25 -11.83 4.65 -9.75
CA ALA A 25 -11.49 4.81 -11.16
C ALA A 25 -9.98 4.69 -11.38
N ALA A 26 -9.18 5.29 -10.49
CA ALA A 26 -7.72 5.15 -10.49
C ALA A 26 -7.29 3.68 -10.30
N ALA A 27 -7.93 2.95 -9.38
CA ALA A 27 -7.62 1.55 -9.12
C ALA A 27 -7.97 0.65 -10.32
N THR A 28 -9.13 0.87 -10.94
CA THR A 28 -9.57 0.17 -12.15
C THR A 28 -8.60 0.42 -13.30
N LEU A 29 -8.18 1.67 -13.53
CA LEU A 29 -7.20 2.01 -14.55
C LEU A 29 -5.85 1.29 -14.32
N GLN A 30 -5.40 1.18 -13.06
CA GLN A 30 -4.21 0.38 -12.75
C GLN A 30 -4.40 -1.11 -13.02
N LEU A 31 -5.56 -1.68 -12.69
CA LEU A 31 -5.86 -3.08 -12.98
C LEU A 31 -5.90 -3.36 -14.49
N GLU A 32 -6.42 -2.43 -15.29
CA GLU A 32 -6.37 -2.51 -16.75
C GLU A 32 -4.94 -2.48 -17.27
N PHE A 33 -4.09 -1.61 -16.73
CA PHE A 33 -2.67 -1.56 -17.08
C PHE A 33 -1.94 -2.84 -16.66
N ILE A 34 -2.25 -3.42 -15.50
CA ILE A 34 -1.70 -4.71 -15.07
C ILE A 34 -2.03 -5.81 -16.09
N ASN A 35 -3.25 -5.81 -16.64
CA ASN A 35 -3.72 -6.86 -17.55
C ASN A 35 -3.23 -6.70 -18.99
N LYS A 36 -3.10 -5.45 -19.46
CA LYS A 36 -2.90 -5.15 -20.90
C LYS A 36 -1.63 -4.37 -21.20
N GLY A 37 -0.98 -3.82 -20.18
CA GLY A 37 0.16 -2.91 -20.28
C GLY A 37 1.51 -3.59 -20.14
N LYS A 38 2.57 -2.78 -20.28
CA LYS A 38 3.96 -3.22 -20.12
C LYS A 38 4.37 -3.12 -18.65
N VAL A 39 3.99 -4.11 -17.85
CA VAL A 39 4.28 -4.18 -16.42
C VAL A 39 5.76 -4.51 -16.18
N ARG A 40 6.45 -3.64 -15.44
CA ARG A 40 7.84 -3.85 -14.97
C ARG A 40 7.89 -4.24 -13.50
N ASN A 41 7.04 -3.65 -12.67
CA ASN A 41 6.97 -3.89 -11.24
C ASN A 41 5.51 -4.11 -10.81
N LEU A 42 5.07 -5.37 -10.92
CA LEU A 42 3.71 -5.80 -10.58
C LEU A 42 3.39 -5.58 -9.09
N THR A 43 4.37 -5.81 -8.22
CA THR A 43 4.25 -5.64 -6.77
C THR A 43 3.88 -4.20 -6.40
N SER A 44 4.55 -3.22 -7.02
CA SER A 44 4.26 -1.80 -6.80
C SER A 44 2.87 -1.41 -7.30
N LEU A 45 2.44 -1.94 -8.45
CA LEU A 45 1.11 -1.67 -8.99
C LEU A 45 0.01 -2.23 -8.08
N TYR A 46 0.15 -3.48 -7.61
CA TYR A 46 -0.81 -4.04 -6.65
C TYR A 46 -0.85 -3.27 -5.33
N TRP A 47 0.29 -2.70 -4.90
CA TRP A 47 0.32 -1.85 -3.71
C TRP A 47 -0.51 -0.59 -3.91
N HIS A 48 -0.30 0.12 -5.01
CA HIS A 48 -1.09 1.31 -5.30
C HIS A 48 -2.58 0.99 -5.49
N VAL A 49 -2.93 -0.11 -6.17
CA VAL A 49 -4.33 -0.57 -6.26
C VAL A 49 -4.93 -0.78 -4.87
N GLY A 50 -4.21 -1.47 -3.98
CA GLY A 50 -4.65 -1.71 -2.61
C GLY A 50 -4.87 -0.40 -1.83
N GLN A 51 -3.93 0.54 -1.93
CA GLN A 51 -4.05 1.85 -1.31
C GLN A 51 -5.25 2.63 -1.84
N LEU A 52 -5.48 2.64 -3.15
CA LEU A 52 -6.61 3.35 -3.75
C LEU A 52 -7.95 2.78 -3.29
N PHE A 53 -8.10 1.47 -3.24
CA PHE A 53 -9.30 0.87 -2.65
C PHE A 53 -9.44 1.20 -1.16
N ALA A 54 -8.35 1.27 -0.40
CA ALA A 54 -8.40 1.66 1.02
C ALA A 54 -8.82 3.14 1.18
N LEU A 55 -8.34 4.04 0.32
CA LEU A 55 -8.75 5.45 0.27
C LEU A 55 -10.24 5.59 -0.08
N ASP A 56 -10.78 4.67 -0.88
CA ASP A 56 -12.21 4.57 -1.21
C ASP A 56 -13.03 3.76 -0.19
N ASN A 57 -12.45 3.41 0.96
CA ASN A 57 -13.06 2.60 2.02
C ASN A 57 -13.53 1.19 1.58
N LYS A 58 -12.98 0.67 0.48
CA LYS A 58 -13.22 -0.69 -0.05
C LYS A 58 -12.24 -1.69 0.56
N ILE A 59 -12.40 -1.92 1.86
CA ILE A 59 -11.44 -2.64 2.71
C ILE A 59 -11.12 -4.05 2.20
N GLU A 60 -12.12 -4.83 1.81
CA GLU A 60 -11.89 -6.20 1.31
C GLU A 60 -11.05 -6.22 0.03
N LYS A 61 -11.37 -5.35 -0.94
CA LYS A 61 -10.58 -5.20 -2.17
C LYS A 61 -9.17 -4.71 -1.84
N ALA A 62 -9.03 -3.73 -0.95
CA ALA A 62 -7.74 -3.21 -0.52
C ALA A 62 -6.83 -4.32 0.01
N ILE A 63 -7.33 -5.12 0.96
CA ILE A 63 -6.60 -6.24 1.55
C ILE A 63 -6.25 -7.28 0.48
N HIS A 64 -7.21 -7.66 -0.39
CA HIS A 64 -6.98 -8.62 -1.46
C HIS A 64 -5.80 -8.22 -2.35
N TYR A 65 -5.71 -6.96 -2.76
CA TYR A 65 -4.61 -6.49 -3.60
C TYR A 65 -3.32 -6.22 -2.81
N MET A 66 -3.39 -5.73 -1.57
CA MET A 66 -2.21 -5.61 -0.69
C MET A 66 -1.57 -6.97 -0.38
N GLN A 67 -2.35 -8.05 -0.28
CA GLN A 67 -1.79 -9.40 -0.13
C GLN A 67 -0.93 -9.81 -1.33
N LYS A 68 -1.27 -9.37 -2.54
CA LYS A 68 -0.50 -9.66 -3.77
C LYS A 68 0.84 -8.92 -3.84
N THR A 69 1.10 -7.97 -2.94
CA THR A 69 2.36 -7.19 -2.92
C THR A 69 3.45 -7.86 -2.09
N GLN A 70 3.15 -8.97 -1.44
CA GLN A 70 4.10 -9.71 -0.63
C GLN A 70 4.02 -11.19 -0.95
N THR A 71 5.18 -11.83 -0.91
CA THR A 71 5.25 -13.28 -0.79
C THR A 71 6.01 -13.62 0.49
N VAL A 72 5.86 -14.84 0.98
CA VAL A 72 6.72 -15.33 2.07
C VAL A 72 8.20 -15.22 1.69
N PHE A 73 8.54 -15.40 0.42
CA PHE A 73 9.91 -15.22 -0.09
C PHE A 73 10.43 -13.80 0.05
N THR A 74 9.59 -12.77 -0.05
CA THR A 74 9.99 -11.37 0.18
C THR A 74 10.59 -11.17 1.57
N LYS A 75 10.02 -11.81 2.59
CA LYS A 75 10.52 -11.78 3.97
C LYS A 75 11.82 -12.56 4.16
N TRP A 76 11.98 -13.70 3.47
CA TRP A 76 13.11 -14.60 3.66
C TRP A 76 14.34 -14.24 2.81
N LEU A 77 14.12 -13.78 1.57
CA LEU A 77 15.17 -13.57 0.56
C LEU A 77 15.44 -12.09 0.27
N GLY A 78 14.52 -11.19 0.63
CA GLY A 78 14.65 -9.77 0.29
C GLY A 78 15.55 -8.94 1.22
N GLY A 79 16.38 -9.57 2.06
CA GLY A 79 17.23 -8.85 3.01
C GLY A 79 16.44 -8.01 4.00
N GLU A 80 16.97 -6.85 4.40
CA GLU A 80 16.27 -5.92 5.28
C GLU A 80 15.07 -5.26 4.58
N GLU A 81 15.25 -4.78 3.35
CA GLU A 81 14.20 -4.10 2.56
C GLU A 81 12.97 -4.98 2.35
N GLY A 82 13.17 -6.25 2.01
CA GLY A 82 12.07 -7.20 1.85
C GLY A 82 11.36 -7.51 3.18
N LYS A 83 12.10 -7.54 4.30
CA LYS A 83 11.52 -7.72 5.63
C LYS A 83 10.71 -6.49 6.04
N THR A 84 11.25 -5.29 5.90
CA THR A 84 10.55 -4.04 6.24
C THR A 84 9.32 -3.87 5.36
N TRP A 85 9.41 -4.14 4.05
CA TRP A 85 8.24 -4.15 3.16
C TRP A 85 7.15 -5.16 3.60
N TYR A 86 7.54 -6.39 3.93
CA TYR A 86 6.61 -7.41 4.42
C TYR A 86 5.89 -6.94 5.70
N TYR A 87 6.62 -6.41 6.68
CA TYR A 87 6.02 -5.95 7.92
C TYR A 87 5.15 -4.71 7.72
N PHE A 88 5.55 -3.80 6.83
CA PHE A 88 4.83 -2.57 6.56
C PHE A 88 3.47 -2.85 5.92
N THR A 89 3.46 -3.66 4.87
CA THR A 89 2.22 -4.07 4.20
C THR A 89 1.33 -4.87 5.14
N LYS A 90 1.90 -5.77 5.95
CA LYS A 90 1.15 -6.54 6.95
C LYS A 90 0.54 -5.67 8.05
N ALA A 91 1.27 -4.69 8.56
CA ALA A 91 0.73 -3.75 9.55
C ALA A 91 -0.33 -2.85 8.93
N THR A 92 -0.13 -2.37 7.70
CA THR A 92 -1.15 -1.58 6.99
C THR A 92 -2.46 -2.36 6.85
N MET A 93 -2.40 -3.64 6.45
CA MET A 93 -3.60 -4.48 6.40
C MET A 93 -4.22 -4.70 7.78
N ALA A 94 -3.41 -4.89 8.83
CA ALA A 94 -3.92 -5.03 10.20
C ALA A 94 -4.67 -3.77 10.66
N PHE A 95 -4.19 -2.58 10.28
CA PHE A 95 -4.93 -1.32 10.50
C PHE A 95 -6.29 -1.35 9.79
N LEU A 96 -6.32 -1.73 8.51
CA LEU A 96 -7.58 -1.83 7.73
C LEU A 96 -8.56 -2.85 8.33
N GLN A 97 -8.04 -3.94 8.88
CA GLN A 97 -8.82 -5.01 9.53
C GLN A 97 -9.22 -4.69 10.98
N ARG A 98 -8.79 -3.54 11.52
CA ARG A 98 -8.92 -3.20 12.94
C ARG A 98 -8.27 -4.22 13.89
N ASP A 99 -7.25 -4.94 13.43
CA ASP A 99 -6.45 -5.87 14.23
C ASP A 99 -5.32 -5.12 14.95
N ARG A 100 -5.67 -4.49 16.08
CA ARG A 100 -4.72 -3.71 16.90
C ARG A 100 -3.59 -4.58 17.45
N ALA A 101 -3.88 -5.84 17.77
CA ALA A 101 -2.89 -6.75 18.35
C ALA A 101 -1.76 -7.07 17.36
N THR A 102 -2.11 -7.41 16.11
CA THR A 102 -1.11 -7.62 15.06
C THR A 102 -0.36 -6.35 14.74
N PHE A 103 -1.05 -5.21 14.63
CA PHE A 103 -0.43 -3.93 14.35
C PHE A 103 0.63 -3.55 15.40
N ASN A 104 0.26 -3.52 16.68
CA ASN A 104 1.14 -3.13 17.78
C ASN A 104 2.36 -4.05 17.87
N ARG A 105 2.16 -5.36 17.68
CA ARG A 105 3.26 -6.33 17.68
C ARG A 105 4.27 -6.06 16.56
N ILE A 106 3.80 -5.65 15.38
CA ILE A 106 4.68 -5.29 14.27
C ILE A 106 5.40 -3.98 14.56
N LEU A 107 4.69 -2.95 15.03
CA LEU A 107 5.27 -1.65 15.35
C LEU A 107 6.37 -1.77 16.42
N LEU A 108 6.09 -2.47 17.53
CA LEU A 108 7.08 -2.74 18.58
C LEU A 108 8.30 -3.51 18.06
N LYS A 109 8.09 -4.47 17.16
CA LYS A 109 9.19 -5.19 16.51
C LYS A 109 10.02 -4.24 15.64
N TRP A 110 9.37 -3.33 14.93
CA TRP A 110 10.03 -2.37 14.06
C TRP A 110 10.93 -1.42 14.85
N GLU A 111 10.41 -0.83 15.93
CA GLU A 111 11.15 0.06 16.83
C GLU A 111 12.46 -0.54 17.35
N ARG A 112 12.49 -1.86 17.52
CA ARG A 112 13.64 -2.60 18.07
C ARG A 112 14.65 -3.04 17.02
N LYS A 113 14.25 -3.22 15.75
CA LYS A 113 15.02 -4.02 14.78
C LYS A 113 15.19 -3.40 13.40
N PHE A 114 14.44 -2.36 13.05
CA PHE A 114 14.40 -1.81 11.70
C PHE A 114 14.60 -0.29 11.72
N PRO A 115 15.08 0.30 10.60
CA PRO A 115 15.29 1.74 10.52
C PRO A 115 13.97 2.52 10.63
N LYS A 116 14.05 3.75 11.14
CA LYS A 116 12.94 4.71 11.19
C LYS A 116 12.76 5.40 9.83
N ASP A 117 12.50 4.60 8.81
CA ASP A 117 12.32 5.04 7.43
C ASP A 117 10.90 5.61 7.18
N LYS A 118 10.58 5.88 5.91
CA LYS A 118 9.26 6.39 5.52
C LYS A 118 8.12 5.43 5.87
N ASN A 119 8.35 4.12 5.81
CA ASN A 119 7.34 3.13 6.15
C ASN A 119 7.07 3.16 7.66
N TYR A 120 8.11 3.27 8.48
CA TYR A 120 7.95 3.45 9.93
C TYR A 120 7.16 4.71 10.26
N ILE A 121 7.49 5.85 9.63
CA ILE A 121 6.76 7.11 9.81
C ILE A 121 5.28 6.91 9.49
N GLU A 122 4.96 6.24 8.38
CA GLU A 122 3.58 5.93 8.00
C GLU A 122 2.88 5.06 9.05
N LEU A 123 3.51 4.00 9.56
CA LEU A 123 2.93 3.18 10.62
C LEU A 123 2.66 3.99 11.88
N THR A 124 3.57 4.87 12.30
CA THR A 124 3.32 5.74 13.47
C THR A 124 2.19 6.73 13.22
N ARG A 125 1.98 7.18 11.98
CA ARG A 125 0.81 8.02 11.62
C ARG A 125 -0.48 7.22 11.76
N LEU A 126 -0.51 6.00 11.22
CA LEU A 126 -1.66 5.11 11.34
C LEU A 126 -1.96 4.78 12.82
N ASP A 127 -0.95 4.58 13.65
CA ASP A 127 -1.11 4.33 15.09
C ASP A 127 -1.78 5.50 15.82
N LYS A 128 -1.28 6.73 15.56
CA LYS A 128 -1.85 7.96 16.13
C LYS A 128 -3.30 8.20 15.71
N ASN A 129 -3.63 7.79 14.49
CA ASN A 129 -4.93 7.97 13.87
C ASN A 129 -5.76 6.68 13.86
N TRP A 130 -5.56 5.78 14.84
CA TRP A 130 -6.14 4.43 14.81
C TRP A 130 -7.65 4.42 14.60
N GLU A 131 -8.39 5.30 15.26
CA GLU A 131 -9.85 5.33 15.17
C GLU A 131 -10.37 5.89 13.84
N LEU A 132 -9.52 6.55 13.05
CA LEU A 132 -9.92 7.15 11.78
C LEU A 132 -9.99 6.10 10.65
N PRO A 133 -10.83 6.30 9.62
CA PRO A 133 -10.73 5.57 8.36
C PRO A 133 -9.38 5.83 7.68
N TYR A 134 -8.91 4.87 6.87
CA TYR A 134 -7.59 4.93 6.22
C TYR A 134 -7.32 6.25 5.48
N ARG A 135 -8.30 6.76 4.74
CA ARG A 135 -8.19 8.04 4.03
C ARG A 135 -7.86 9.20 4.96
N GLN A 136 -8.57 9.32 6.08
CA GLN A 136 -8.35 10.40 7.04
C GLN A 136 -7.04 10.18 7.81
N ALA A 137 -6.74 8.93 8.18
CA ALA A 137 -5.52 8.59 8.87
C ALA A 137 -4.25 8.88 8.06
N THR A 138 -4.34 8.86 6.73
CA THR A 138 -3.20 9.06 5.83
C THR A 138 -3.10 10.46 5.21
N LEU A 139 -4.21 11.21 5.07
CA LEU A 139 -4.23 12.52 4.38
C LEU A 139 -4.31 13.75 5.29
N ASN A 140 -4.65 13.62 6.58
CA ASN A 140 -4.83 14.76 7.49
C ASN A 140 -3.53 15.17 8.24
N SER A 141 -2.43 15.38 7.52
CA SER A 141 -1.16 15.87 8.09
C SER A 141 -0.70 17.19 7.48
#